data_AF-A0A1W6JWV4-F1
#
_entry.id   AF-A0A1W6JWV4-F1
#
_cell.length_a   1.000
_cell.length_b   1.000
_cell.length_c   1.000
_cell.angle_alpha   90.00
_cell.angle_beta   90.00
_cell.angle_gamma   90.00
#
_symmetry.space_group_name_H-M   'P 1'
#
loop_
_entity.id
_entity.type
_entity.pdbx_description
1 polymer ?
#
loop_
_entity_poly.entity_id
_entity_poly.type
_entity_poly.pdbx_seq_one_letter_code
_entity_poly.pdbx_strand_id
1 'polypeptide(L)'
;MRCPIHPYEKKEYAHKKDLVIHLSKSKIEYCPVCKSKIDGYTIKGLKKHLIMCKDDEHKKLLKDLEKIFGNKGLFKKKRISHKTEKI
;
A
#
# COMPACT_ATOMS: atom_id res chain seq x y z
N MET A 1 10.22 9.56 4.42
CA MET A 1 9.36 8.56 3.73
C MET A 1 8.62 9.26 2.61
N ARG A 2 8.67 8.73 1.39
CA ARG A 2 7.98 9.32 0.23
C ARG A 2 6.60 8.72 0.05
N CYS A 3 5.68 9.48 -0.54
CA CYS A 3 4.35 9.01 -0.86
C CYS A 3 4.41 8.01 -2.03
N PRO A 4 4.03 6.73 -1.83
CA PRO A 4 4.07 5.74 -2.90
C PRO A 4 2.93 5.91 -3.91
N ILE A 5 1.97 6.79 -3.63
CA ILE A 5 0.80 7.03 -4.48
C ILE A 5 0.99 8.24 -5.40
N HIS A 6 1.73 9.27 -4.97
CA HIS A 6 2.06 10.44 -5.78
C HIS A 6 3.56 10.45 -6.07
N PRO A 7 4.05 9.73 -7.10
CA PRO A 7 5.48 9.66 -7.40
C PRO A 7 6.09 11.02 -7.78
N TYR A 8 5.26 11.97 -8.21
CA TYR A 8 5.65 13.34 -8.53
C TYR A 8 5.63 14.28 -7.31
N GLU A 9 5.13 13.83 -6.16
CA GLU A 9 5.10 14.65 -4.97
C GLU A 9 6.50 14.70 -4.32
N LYS A 10 7.07 15.90 -4.20
CA LYS A 10 8.37 16.14 -3.55
C LYS A 10 8.27 16.18 -2.01
N LYS A 11 7.12 15.85 -1.43
CA LYS A 11 6.94 15.87 0.03
C LYS A 11 7.53 14.61 0.64
N GLU A 12 8.45 14.83 1.56
CA GLU A 12 9.03 13.78 2.38
C GLU A 12 8.47 13.86 3.80
N TYR A 13 7.86 12.77 4.24
CA TYR A 13 7.28 12.66 5.56
C TYR A 13 8.28 12.03 6.52
N ALA A 14 8.60 12.72 7.62
CA ALA A 14 9.48 12.20 8.66
C ALA A 14 8.83 11.02 9.42
N HIS A 15 7.51 11.09 9.62
CA HIS A 15 6.75 10.11 10.40
C HIS A 15 5.62 9.46 9.60
N LYS A 16 5.29 8.21 9.93
CA LYS A 16 4.17 7.47 9.34
C LYS A 16 2.82 8.18 9.54
N LYS A 17 2.59 8.74 10.73
CA LYS A 17 1.34 9.45 11.06
C LYS A 17 1.10 10.61 10.09
N ASP A 18 2.16 11.34 9.76
CA ASP A 18 2.12 12.48 8.86
C ASP A 18 1.81 12.03 7.42
N LEU A 19 2.45 10.94 6.98
CA LEU A 19 2.15 10.31 5.71
C LEU A 19 0.68 9.86 5.64
N VAL A 20 0.14 9.26 6.70
CA VAL A 20 -1.28 8.85 6.78
C VAL A 20 -2.22 10.05 6.71
N ILE A 21 -1.92 11.15 7.39
CA ILE A 21 -2.73 12.38 7.35
C ILE A 21 -2.71 12.99 5.94
N HIS A 22 -1.54 13.06 5.32
CA HIS A 22 -1.41 13.49 3.93
C HIS A 22 -2.27 12.62 3.02
N LEU A 23 -2.11 11.31 3.12
CA LEU A 23 -2.82 10.31 2.36
C LEU A 23 -4.34 10.39 2.54
N SER A 24 -4.83 10.67 3.76
CA SER A 24 -6.26 10.92 4.02
C SER A 24 -6.79 12.22 3.40
N LYS A 25 -5.95 13.25 3.26
CA LYS A 25 -6.33 14.52 2.62
C LYS A 25 -6.12 14.51 1.11
N SER A 26 -5.26 13.62 0.61
CA SER A 26 -4.91 13.56 -0.79
C SER A 26 -6.04 12.94 -1.59
N LYS A 27 -6.49 13.67 -2.63
CA LYS A 27 -7.46 13.16 -3.60
C LYS A 27 -6.73 12.27 -4.60
N ILE A 28 -7.04 10.98 -4.61
CA ILE A 28 -6.40 10.01 -5.50
C ILE A 28 -7.34 9.75 -6.65
N GLU A 29 -7.15 10.48 -7.75
CA GLU A 29 -7.99 10.34 -8.95
C GLU A 29 -7.63 9.11 -9.78
N TYR A 30 -6.34 8.74 -9.80
CA TYR A 30 -5.81 7.67 -10.63
C TYR A 30 -4.95 6.70 -9.82
N CYS A 31 -4.98 5.43 -10.20
CA CYS A 31 -4.06 4.42 -9.67
C CYS A 31 -2.63 4.71 -10.16
N PRO A 32 -1.61 4.76 -9.30
CA PRO A 32 -0.22 5.00 -9.72
C PRO A 32 0.38 3.83 -10.53
N VAL A 33 -0.24 2.63 -10.50
CA VAL A 33 0.25 1.44 -11.21
C VAL A 33 -0.39 1.35 -12.60
N CYS A 34 -1.72 1.20 -12.67
CA CYS A 34 -2.44 1.02 -13.94
C CYS A 34 -3.06 2.30 -14.50
N LYS A 35 -2.92 3.44 -13.80
CA LYS A 35 -3.53 4.73 -14.19
C LYS A 35 -5.06 4.68 -14.38
N SER A 36 -5.71 3.64 -13.86
CA SER A 36 -7.17 3.54 -13.86
C SER A 36 -7.78 4.55 -12.90
N LYS A 37 -8.94 5.09 -13.26
CA LYS A 37 -9.69 6.02 -12.42
C LYS A 37 -10.17 5.32 -11.16
N ILE A 38 -9.96 5.96 -10.01
CA ILE A 38 -10.40 5.47 -8.71
C ILE A 38 -11.72 6.12 -8.37
N ASP A 39 -12.75 5.28 -8.23
CA ASP A 39 -14.07 5.72 -7.81
C ASP A 39 -14.01 6.23 -6.35
N GLY A 40 -14.52 7.45 -6.15
CA GLY A 40 -14.58 8.08 -4.83
C GLY A 40 -13.28 8.78 -4.37
N TYR A 41 -12.28 8.96 -5.24
CA TYR A 41 -11.11 9.84 -5.04
C TYR A 41 -10.35 9.69 -3.70
N THR A 42 -10.48 8.53 -3.06
CA THR A 42 -10.05 8.28 -1.69
C THR A 42 -9.17 7.06 -1.61
N ILE A 43 -8.37 6.96 -0.55
CA ILE A 43 -7.55 5.78 -0.29
C ILE A 43 -8.35 4.51 -0.12
N LYS A 44 -9.55 4.58 0.44
CA LYS A 44 -10.43 3.41 0.53
C LYS A 44 -10.78 2.89 -0.87
N GLY A 45 -11.11 3.80 -1.79
CA GLY A 45 -11.32 3.47 -3.21
C GLY A 45 -10.07 2.84 -3.84
N LEU A 46 -8.89 3.45 -3.62
CA LEU A 46 -7.64 2.91 -4.13
C LEU A 46 -7.34 1.52 -3.56
N LYS A 47 -7.51 1.30 -2.26
CA LYS A 47 -7.33 -0.03 -1.64
C LYS A 47 -8.26 -1.07 -2.25
N LYS A 48 -9.54 -0.72 -2.45
CA LYS A 48 -10.51 -1.63 -3.09
C LYS A 48 -10.06 -1.99 -4.50
N HIS A 49 -9.64 -1.00 -5.29
CA HIS A 49 -9.10 -1.22 -6.62
C HIS A 49 -7.85 -2.12 -6.60
N LEU A 50 -6.90 -1.87 -5.69
CA LEU A 50 -5.69 -2.68 -5.53
C LEU A 50 -5.99 -4.13 -5.12
N ILE A 51 -7.05 -4.38 -4.35
CA ILE A 51 -7.51 -5.73 -3.99
C ILE A 51 -8.14 -6.44 -5.20
N MET A 52 -8.84 -5.70 -6.06
CA MET A 52 -9.47 -6.25 -7.26
C MET A 52 -8.45 -6.56 -8.37
N CYS A 53 -7.37 -5.78 -8.47
CA CYS A 53 -6.28 -6.04 -9.42
C CYS A 53 -5.38 -7.19 -8.95
N LYS A 54 -5.08 -8.14 -9.84
CA LYS A 54 -4.27 -9.33 -9.54
C LYS A 54 -2.77 -9.16 -9.82
N ASP A 55 -2.31 -8.00 -10.27
CA ASP A 55 -0.91 -7.76 -10.62
C ASP A 55 0.01 -7.70 -9.40
N ASP A 56 1.26 -8.12 -9.60
CA ASP A 56 2.30 -8.08 -8.57
C ASP A 56 2.61 -6.65 -8.08
N GLU A 57 2.54 -5.66 -8.99
CA GLU A 57 2.73 -4.26 -8.66
C GLU A 57 1.60 -3.70 -7.76
N HIS A 58 0.34 -4.04 -8.06
CA HIS A 58 -0.81 -3.67 -7.23
C HIS A 58 -0.71 -4.31 -5.83
N LYS A 59 -0.31 -5.59 -5.76
CA LYS A 59 -0.08 -6.28 -4.48
C LYS A 59 1.07 -5.65 -3.68
N LYS A 60 2.14 -5.24 -4.33
CA LYS A 60 3.29 -4.58 -3.68
C LYS A 60 2.87 -3.24 -3.08
N LEU A 61 2.13 -2.42 -3.84
CA LEU A 61 1.61 -1.14 -3.36
C LEU A 61 0.60 -1.34 -2.21
N LEU A 62 -0.27 -2.34 -2.31
CA LEU A 62 -1.23 -2.69 -1.27
C LEU A 62 -0.50 -3.01 0.05
N LYS A 63 0.53 -3.86 0.00
CA LYS A 63 1.35 -4.21 1.18
C LYS A 63 2.05 -3.00 1.79
N ASP A 64 2.57 -2.09 0.95
CA ASP A 64 3.22 -0.88 1.44
C ASP A 64 2.22 0.04 2.16
N LEU A 65 1.03 0.21 1.59
CA LEU A 65 -0.07 0.94 2.23
C LEU A 65 -0.52 0.29 3.54
N GLU A 66 -0.61 -1.03 3.62
CA GLU A 66 -0.92 -1.73 4.87
C GLU A 66 0.15 -1.49 5.96
N LYS A 67 1.43 -1.43 5.56
CA LYS A 67 2.55 -1.13 6.46
C LYS A 67 2.56 0.32 6.97
N ILE A 68 2.03 1.25 6.17
CA ILE A 68 1.89 2.67 6.51
C ILE A 68 0.70 2.89 7.45
N PHE A 69 -0.49 2.39 7.08
CA PHE A 69 -1.72 2.57 7.84
C PHE A 69 -1.77 1.74 9.13
N GLY A 70 -0.87 0.77 9.29
CA GLY A 70 -0.72 0.02 10.53
C GLY A 70 -1.98 -0.74 10.87
N ASN A 71 -2.28 -1.80 10.12
CA ASN A 71 -3.30 -2.74 10.57
C ASN A 71 -2.75 -3.53 11.77
N LYS A 72 -3.43 -3.36 12.90
CA LYS A 72 -3.30 -4.18 14.11
C LYS A 72 -3.81 -5.59 13.75
N GLY A 73 -2.92 -6.43 13.25
CA GLY A 73 -3.08 -7.88 13.17
C GLY A 73 -3.84 -8.41 11.95
N LEU A 74 -3.12 -8.94 10.95
CA LEU A 74 -3.51 -10.18 10.26
C LEU A 74 -2.43 -10.79 9.35
N PHE A 75 -1.14 -10.67 9.67
CA PHE A 75 -0.13 -11.57 9.08
C PHE A 75 0.52 -12.34 10.21
N LYS A 76 -0.19 -13.36 10.70
CA LYS A 76 0.43 -14.49 11.38
C LYS A 76 1.38 -15.09 10.33
N LYS A 77 2.66 -14.67 10.36
CA LYS A 77 3.74 -15.31 9.61
C LYS A 77 3.63 -16.80 9.87
N LYS A 78 3.09 -17.58 8.94
CA LYS A 78 3.35 -19.01 8.90
C LYS A 78 4.85 -19.10 8.67
N ARG A 79 5.60 -19.38 9.74
CA ARG A 79 7.01 -19.78 9.65
C ARG A 79 7.04 -20.94 8.67
N ILE A 80 7.66 -20.75 7.51
CA ILE A 80 8.04 -21.86 6.66
C ILE A 80 9.18 -22.54 7.41
N SER A 81 8.88 -23.72 7.94
CA SER A 81 9.85 -24.62 8.58
C SER A 81 10.82 -25.08 7.51
N HIS A 82 12.07 -24.59 7.53
CA HIS A 82 13.16 -25.25 6.82
C HIS A 82 13.56 -26.46 7.65
N LYS A 83 12.94 -27.62 7.37
CA LYS A 83 13.45 -28.92 7.80
C LYS A 83 14.63 -29.25 6.88
N THR A 84 15.84 -28.97 7.36
CA THR A 84 17.07 -29.38 6.67
C THR A 84 17.25 -30.87 6.90
N GLU A 85 16.82 -31.70 5.94
CA GLU A 85 17.23 -33.09 5.87
C GLU A 85 18.63 -33.12 5.25
N LYS A 86 19.64 -33.42 6.08
CA LYS A 86 20.96 -33.85 5.61
C LYS A 86 21.03 -35.37 5.73
N ILE A 87 21.35 -35.96 4.59
CA ILE A 87 21.61 -37.37 4.30
C ILE A 87 22.82 -37.85 5.10
#